data_AF-A0ABD0P7I7-F1
#
_entry.id   AF-A0ABD0P7I7-F1
#
_cell.length_a   1.000
_cell.length_b   1.000
_cell.length_c   1.000
_cell.angle_alpha   90.00
_cell.angle_beta   90.00
_cell.angle_gamma   90.00
#
_symmetry.space_group_name_H-M   'P 1'
#
loop_
_entity.id
_entity.type
_entity.pdbx_description
1 polymer ?
#
loop_
_entity_poly.entity_id
_entity_poly.type
_entity_poly.pdbx_seq_one_letter_code
_entity_poly.pdbx_strand_id
1 'polypeptide(L)'
;LVWSCAVTGKPGLTYQEALDSERKARHSLQNFPNALLIPLLHLTALTHRSRLHEICDDVYAYVKERFFPGEIVDIVSNSGAR
;
A
#
# COMPACT_ATOMS: atom_id res chain seq x y z
N LEU A 1 25.01 20.73 -2.10
CA LEU A 1 24.52 19.50 -2.78
C LEU A 1 23.75 18.70 -1.74
N VAL A 2 22.45 18.55 -1.95
CA VAL A 2 21.54 17.83 -1.04
C VAL A 2 21.07 16.59 -1.78
N TRP A 3 21.10 15.43 -1.12
CA TRP A 3 20.70 14.16 -1.70
C TRP A 3 19.19 13.93 -1.50
N SER A 4 18.64 13.08 -2.36
CA SER A 4 17.28 12.56 -2.23
C SER A 4 17.31 11.04 -2.26
N CYS A 5 16.44 10.41 -1.49
CA CYS A 5 16.26 8.95 -1.53
C CYS A 5 15.68 8.54 -2.89
N ALA A 6 16.34 7.63 -3.61
CA ALA A 6 15.87 7.20 -4.94
C ALA A 6 14.57 6.36 -4.88
N VAL A 7 14.26 5.74 -3.74
CA VAL A 7 13.08 4.87 -3.58
C VAL A 7 11.84 5.67 -3.16
N THR A 8 11.99 6.57 -2.19
CA THR A 8 10.86 7.32 -1.62
C THR A 8 10.75 8.75 -2.15
N GLY A 9 11.77 9.24 -2.86
CA GLY A 9 11.86 10.63 -3.31
C GLY A 9 12.12 11.65 -2.20
N LYS A 10 12.31 11.21 -0.94
CA LYS A 10 12.51 12.11 0.21
C LYS A 10 13.75 13.00 -0.03
N PRO A 11 13.58 14.33 -0.14
CA PRO A 11 14.69 15.25 -0.35
C PRO A 11 15.32 15.67 0.99
N GLY A 12 16.36 16.51 0.94
CA GLY A 12 16.89 17.15 2.15
C GLY A 12 17.92 16.32 2.90
N LEU A 13 18.48 15.27 2.28
CA LEU A 13 19.30 14.27 2.98
C LEU A 13 20.79 14.48 2.71
N THR A 14 21.62 14.10 3.68
CA THR A 14 23.02 13.76 3.42
C THR A 14 23.10 12.43 2.65
N TYR A 15 24.28 12.13 2.08
CA TYR A 15 24.50 10.87 1.36
C TYR A 15 24.20 9.64 2.24
N GLN A 16 24.67 9.62 3.48
CA GLN A 16 24.45 8.50 4.41
C GLN A 16 22.97 8.32 4.76
N GLU A 17 22.26 9.43 5.02
CA GLU A 17 20.82 9.38 5.30
C GLU A 17 20.01 8.92 4.08
N ALA A 18 20.42 9.29 2.86
CA ALA A 18 19.80 8.80 1.64
C ALA A 18 19.95 7.29 1.50
N LEU A 19 21.16 6.74 1.71
CA LEU A 19 21.39 5.29 1.69
C LEU A 19 20.57 4.54 2.74
N ASP A 20 20.51 5.05 3.96
CA ASP A 20 19.72 4.44 5.04
C ASP A 20 18.22 4.50 4.74
N SER A 21 17.74 5.61 4.16
CA SER A 21 16.37 5.77 3.70
C SER A 21 16.04 4.76 2.60
N GLU A 22 16.92 4.56 1.62
CA GLU A 22 16.74 3.58 0.55
C GLU A 22 16.70 2.15 1.06
N ARG A 23 17.60 1.79 2.00
CA ARG A 23 17.63 0.47 2.62
C ARG A 23 16.33 0.17 3.37
N LYS A 24 15.85 1.12 4.18
CA LYS A 24 14.58 1.00 4.92
C LYS A 24 13.40 0.86 3.97
N ALA A 25 13.34 1.70 2.93
CA ALA A 25 12.26 1.65 1.95
C ALA A 25 12.21 0.30 1.20
N ARG A 26 13.37 -0.23 0.78
CA ARG A 26 13.46 -1.57 0.17
C ARG A 26 12.96 -2.68 1.09
N HIS A 27 13.36 -2.63 2.37
CA HIS A 27 12.90 -3.60 3.36
C HIS A 27 11.38 -3.50 3.58
N SER A 28 10.80 -2.30 3.61
CA SER A 28 9.35 -2.14 3.71
C SER A 28 8.62 -2.70 2.47
N LEU A 29 9.17 -2.49 1.27
CA LEU A 29 8.60 -3.04 0.03
C LEU A 29 8.63 -4.57 -0.03
N GLN A 30 9.63 -5.21 0.57
CA GLN A 30 9.68 -6.68 0.67
C GLN A 30 8.54 -7.26 1.51
N ASN A 31 7.99 -6.47 2.44
CA ASN A 31 6.89 -6.87 3.30
C ASN A 31 5.52 -6.36 2.79
N PHE A 32 5.45 -5.86 1.55
CA PHE A 32 4.20 -5.41 0.98
C PHE A 32 3.24 -6.61 0.77
N PRO A 33 1.99 -6.54 1.24
CA PRO A 33 1.08 -7.68 1.18
C PRO A 33 0.69 -7.99 -0.27
N ASN A 34 0.97 -9.22 -0.70
CA ASN A 34 0.63 -9.70 -2.04
C ASN A 34 -0.87 -9.60 -2.35
N ALA A 35 -1.74 -9.71 -1.33
CA ALA A 35 -3.18 -9.55 -1.46
C ALA A 35 -3.59 -8.16 -1.99
N LEU A 36 -2.81 -7.11 -1.70
CA LEU A 36 -3.08 -5.75 -2.14
C LEU A 36 -2.49 -5.43 -3.53
N LEU A 37 -1.57 -6.26 -4.03
CA LEU A 37 -0.89 -6.02 -5.30
C LEU A 37 -1.88 -6.03 -6.47
N ILE A 38 -2.78 -7.02 -6.51
CA ILE A 38 -3.77 -7.16 -7.59
C ILE A 38 -4.78 -5.99 -7.57
N PRO A 39 -5.43 -5.64 -6.44
CA PRO A 39 -6.28 -4.45 -6.35
C PRO A 39 -5.59 -3.17 -6.79
N LEU A 40 -4.34 -2.96 -6.37
CA LEU A 40 -3.58 -1.76 -6.71
C LEU A 40 -3.34 -1.67 -8.22
N LEU A 41 -2.87 -2.75 -8.85
CA LEU A 41 -2.65 -2.77 -10.30
C LEU A 41 -3.95 -2.62 -11.08
N HIS A 42 -5.04 -3.21 -10.61
CA HIS A 42 -6.36 -3.09 -11.24
C HIS A 42 -6.89 -1.66 -11.18
N LEU A 43 -6.83 -1.01 -10.02
CA LEU A 43 -7.32 0.36 -9.86
C LEU A 43 -6.47 1.38 -10.60
N THR A 44 -5.14 1.26 -10.54
CA THR A 44 -4.23 2.17 -11.27
C THR A 44 -4.44 2.12 -12.78
N ALA A 45 -4.79 0.96 -13.33
CA ALA A 45 -5.14 0.80 -14.75
C ALA A 45 -6.48 1.44 -15.13
N LEU A 46 -7.39 1.67 -14.17
CA LEU A 46 -8.74 2.19 -14.42
C LEU A 46 -8.90 3.67 -14.06
N THR A 47 -8.32 4.13 -12.95
CA THR A 47 -8.62 5.44 -12.37
C THR A 47 -7.70 6.56 -12.88
N HIS A 48 -6.61 6.22 -13.59
CA HIS A 48 -5.66 7.14 -14.23
C HIS A 48 -5.29 8.36 -13.35
N ARG A 49 -5.22 8.16 -12.03
CA ARG A 49 -4.91 9.24 -11.08
C ARG A 49 -3.51 9.77 -11.30
N SER A 50 -3.37 11.09 -11.15
CA SER A 50 -2.08 11.77 -11.31
C SER A 50 -1.26 11.79 -10.03
N ARG A 51 -1.93 11.64 -8.86
CA ARG A 51 -1.31 11.73 -7.55
C ARG A 51 -1.38 10.41 -6.81
N LEU A 52 -0.29 10.05 -6.15
CA LEU A 52 -0.18 8.81 -5.39
C LEU A 52 -1.22 8.70 -4.26
N HIS A 53 -1.53 9.80 -3.58
CA HIS A 53 -2.54 9.77 -2.50
C HIS A 53 -3.94 9.42 -3.00
N GLU A 54 -4.32 9.88 -4.20
CA GLU A 54 -5.63 9.55 -4.80
C GLU A 54 -5.72 8.04 -5.09
N ILE A 55 -4.61 7.42 -5.54
CA ILE A 55 -4.53 5.97 -5.74
C ILE A 55 -4.65 5.24 -4.40
N CYS A 56 -3.97 5.75 -3.34
CA CYS A 56 -4.09 5.16 -2.01
C CYS A 56 -5.53 5.19 -1.49
N ASP A 57 -6.25 6.30 -1.71
CA ASP A 57 -7.66 6.43 -1.34
C ASP A 57 -8.54 5.46 -2.12
N ASP A 58 -8.33 5.32 -3.44
CA ASP A 58 -9.05 4.36 -4.29
C ASP A 58 -8.81 2.91 -3.80
N VAL A 59 -7.55 2.54 -3.51
CA VAL A 59 -7.18 1.21 -2.99
C VAL A 59 -7.84 0.96 -1.65
N TYR A 60 -7.78 1.91 -0.72
CA TYR A 60 -8.42 1.79 0.58
C TYR A 60 -9.93 1.58 0.46
N ALA A 61 -10.60 2.39 -0.37
CA ALA A 61 -12.03 2.27 -0.61
C ALA A 61 -12.44 0.93 -1.25
N TYR A 62 -11.58 0.36 -2.10
CA TYR A 62 -11.81 -0.95 -2.71
C TYR A 62 -11.62 -2.10 -1.72
N VAL A 63 -10.57 -2.04 -0.90
CA VAL A 63 -10.16 -3.10 0.03
C VAL A 63 -11.10 -3.17 1.23
N LYS A 64 -11.55 -2.02 1.78
CA LYS A 64 -12.37 -1.99 3.01
C LYS A 64 -13.72 -2.72 2.92
N GLU A 65 -14.25 -2.90 1.72
CA GLU A 65 -15.57 -3.53 1.48
C GLU A 65 -15.44 -4.99 1.03
N ARG A 66 -14.26 -5.60 1.10
CA ARG A 66 -13.97 -6.92 0.50
C ARG A 66 -13.10 -7.76 1.43
N PHE A 67 -13.34 -9.06 1.40
CA PHE A 67 -12.47 -10.05 2.02
C PHE A 67 -11.49 -10.61 1.00
N PHE A 68 -10.28 -10.92 1.45
CA PHE A 68 -9.23 -11.51 0.62
C PHE A 68 -9.06 -13.01 0.91
N PRO A 69 -8.62 -13.81 -0.07
CA PRO A 69 -8.30 -15.22 0.17
C PRO A 69 -7.27 -15.38 1.30
N GLY A 70 -7.60 -16.22 2.28
CA GLY A 70 -6.75 -16.48 3.46
C GLY A 70 -6.97 -15.51 4.63
N GLU A 71 -7.85 -14.53 4.50
CA GLU A 71 -8.27 -13.68 5.61
C GLU A 71 -9.14 -14.47 6.59
N ILE A 72 -8.87 -14.29 7.90
CA ILE A 72 -9.68 -14.89 8.95
C ILE A 72 -10.86 -13.96 9.19
N VAL A 73 -12.08 -14.45 8.96
CA VAL A 73 -13.32 -13.67 9.06
C VAL A 73 -14.24 -14.28 10.10
N ASP A 74 -14.82 -13.44 10.95
CA ASP A 74 -15.84 -13.85 11.90
C ASP A 74 -17.23 -13.74 11.25
N ILE A 75 -17.96 -14.86 11.21
CA ILE A 75 -19.30 -14.91 10.62
C ILE A 75 -20.33 -14.71 11.73
N VAL A 76 -20.95 -13.54 11.77
CA VAL A 76 -22.11 -13.29 12.64
C VAL A 76 -23.37 -13.69 11.88
N SER A 77 -23.81 -14.94 12.05
CA SER A 77 -25.15 -15.33 11.56
C SER A 77 -26.20 -14.71 12.49
N ASN A 78 -27.12 -13.90 11.95
CA ASN A 78 -28.35 -13.54 12.66
C ASN A 78 -29.31 -14.75 12.66
N SER A 79 -28.85 -15.86 13.22
CA SER A 79 -29.67 -17.04 13.46
C SER A 79 -30.57 -16.72 14.64
N GLY A 80 -31.74 -16.14 14.36
CA GLY A 80 -32.84 -15.99 15.31
C GLY A 80 -33.42 -17.35 15.69
N ALA A 81 -32.63 -18.20 16.35
CA ALA A 81 -33.12 -19.39 17.02
C ALA A 81 -33.80 -18.94 18.32
N ARG A 82 -35.13 -18.87 18.27
CA ARG A 82 -36.01 -18.95 19.45
C ARG A 82 -36.05 -20.38 19.95
#